data_AF-A0A4P9Y7M1-F1
#
_entry.id   AF-A0A4P9Y7M1-F1
#
_cell.length_a   1.000
_cell.length_b   1.000
_cell.length_c   1.000
_cell.angle_alpha   90.00
_cell.angle_beta   90.00
_cell.angle_gamma   90.00
#
_symmetry.space_group_name_H-M   'P 1'
#
loop_
_entity.id
_entity.type
_entity.pdbx_description
1 polymer ?
#
loop_
_entity_poly.entity_id
_entity_poly.type
_entity_poly.pdbx_seq_one_letter_code
_entity_poly.pdbx_strand_id
1 'polypeptide(L)'
;MGRRKGSLAQTPKESDPDLGNAPGKDDFSGLQRAKRGKRKTSPDDMPRGFALLMKHQEFKKRKVEEKKQEAEARKTQMKKKKEKGGTEQEDLMKDMQAKMKQAPGESFDAYSRRLREVTHQAVRLAQDAPSATPKEISDRVRKNRETRKTKLGAKFKDQEEESSSKFYPVDVVRFGDVADAPPMLSVKPKARGNAAILEAALKAKRERELSGKAAEERQERLRKAKEKQKTETTALDQELDDMKRRNRERARGLSGAAKAAREKERDRIISGYRSIRAKKQADMEANKPNES
;
A
#
# COMPACT_ATOMS: atom_id res chain seq x y z
N MET A 1 47.93 9.16 10.44
CA MET A 1 48.48 10.35 9.76
C MET A 1 47.62 10.62 8.54
N GLY A 2 47.10 11.78 8.17
CA GLY A 2 47.06 13.13 8.73
C GLY A 2 46.14 13.98 7.82
N ARG A 3 45.29 14.81 8.45
CA ARG A 3 44.72 16.15 8.09
C ARG A 3 44.55 16.51 6.59
N ARG A 4 43.45 17.13 6.14
CA ARG A 4 43.00 18.56 6.31
C ARG A 4 41.49 18.63 5.93
N LYS A 5 40.55 19.28 6.63
CA LYS A 5 40.28 20.70 6.96
C LYS A 5 40.11 21.66 5.76
N GLY A 6 38.93 22.30 5.67
CA GLY A 6 38.59 23.52 4.91
C GLY A 6 37.07 23.77 4.96
N SER A 7 36.55 24.55 5.91
CA SER A 7 36.24 26.01 5.86
C SER A 7 34.95 26.31 5.05
N LEU A 8 33.80 26.54 5.68
CA LEU A 8 33.32 27.78 6.33
C LEU A 8 33.36 28.99 5.38
N ALA A 9 32.18 29.42 4.91
CA ALA A 9 31.95 30.75 4.35
C ALA A 9 30.59 31.28 4.86
N GLN A 10 30.67 32.37 5.60
CA GLN A 10 29.58 33.21 6.09
C GLN A 10 29.69 34.60 5.42
N THR A 11 28.55 35.30 5.42
CA THR A 11 28.34 36.76 5.24
C THR A 11 28.24 37.29 3.80
N PRO A 12 27.65 38.49 3.55
CA PRO A 12 27.10 39.49 4.50
C PRO A 12 25.67 40.00 4.22
N LYS A 13 25.19 40.78 5.20
CA LYS A 13 24.07 41.74 5.17
C LYS A 13 24.45 42.99 4.38
N GLU A 14 23.48 43.61 3.73
CA GLU A 14 23.38 45.03 3.31
C GLU A 14 22.05 45.10 2.51
N SER A 15 21.19 46.11 2.53
CA SER A 15 21.05 47.39 3.24
C SER A 15 19.69 47.94 2.80
N ASP A 16 18.90 48.52 3.72
CA ASP A 16 17.74 49.33 3.37
C ASP A 16 18.17 50.61 2.64
N PRO A 17 17.33 51.15 1.74
CA PRO A 17 17.23 52.60 1.59
C PRO A 17 15.80 53.09 1.83
N ASP A 18 15.68 53.81 2.94
CA ASP A 18 15.30 55.21 3.07
C ASP A 18 14.10 55.82 2.29
N LEU A 19 13.47 56.72 3.03
CA LEU A 19 12.25 57.47 2.82
C LEU A 19 12.35 58.52 1.71
N GLY A 20 11.26 58.67 0.95
CA GLY A 20 11.05 59.79 0.04
C GLY A 20 9.59 60.24 0.02
N ASN A 21 9.30 61.31 0.78
CA ASN A 21 8.22 62.30 0.57
C ASN A 21 8.18 62.76 -0.91
N ALA A 22 7.11 63.25 -1.56
CA ALA A 22 5.70 63.53 -1.25
C ALA A 22 4.97 63.85 -2.60
N PRO A 23 4.05 64.85 -2.77
CA PRO A 23 2.68 64.65 -3.26
C PRO A 23 2.35 65.32 -4.63
N GLY A 24 1.22 64.98 -5.23
CA GLY A 24 0.62 65.71 -6.38
C GLY A 24 -0.52 64.91 -7.01
N LYS A 25 -1.78 65.26 -6.75
CA LYS A 25 -2.66 66.13 -7.56
C LYS A 25 -2.99 65.54 -8.93
N ASP A 26 -4.25 65.10 -9.02
CA ASP A 26 -5.22 65.31 -10.10
C ASP A 26 -4.69 65.36 -11.54
N ASP A 27 -5.10 64.39 -12.36
CA ASP A 27 -5.71 64.72 -13.65
C ASP A 27 -6.62 63.60 -14.14
N PHE A 28 -7.91 63.92 -14.09
CA PHE A 28 -9.03 63.18 -14.63
C PHE A 28 -9.19 63.60 -16.10
N SER A 29 -8.49 62.97 -17.04
CA SER A 29 -8.89 63.01 -18.44
C SER A 29 -8.28 61.85 -19.23
N GLY A 30 -9.11 61.16 -20.02
CA GLY A 30 -8.62 60.14 -20.95
C GLY A 30 -9.40 58.84 -20.92
N LEU A 31 -10.73 58.92 -21.10
CA LEU A 31 -11.56 57.79 -21.48
C LEU A 31 -11.19 57.34 -22.91
N GLN A 32 -10.04 56.68 -23.08
CA GLN A 32 -9.74 55.92 -24.29
C GLN A 32 -10.04 54.45 -24.04
N ARG A 33 -11.22 54.04 -24.52
CA ARG A 33 -11.67 52.65 -24.60
C ARG A 33 -10.80 51.91 -25.62
N ALA A 34 -9.57 51.58 -25.23
CA ALA A 34 -8.71 50.71 -26.00
C ALA A 34 -9.39 49.34 -26.10
N LYS A 35 -9.74 48.93 -27.32
CA LYS A 35 -10.10 47.55 -27.64
C LYS A 35 -8.92 46.66 -27.27
N ARG A 36 -8.89 46.18 -26.02
CA ARG A 36 -7.93 45.17 -25.55
C ARG A 36 -8.22 43.89 -26.33
N GLY A 37 -7.48 43.68 -27.42
CA GLY A 37 -7.32 42.37 -28.02
C GLY A 37 -6.99 41.37 -26.92
N LYS A 38 -7.56 40.16 -27.02
CA LYS A 38 -7.34 39.05 -26.08
C LYS A 38 -5.85 38.72 -26.03
N ARG A 39 -5.09 39.41 -25.19
CA ARG A 39 -3.74 39.02 -24.81
C ARG A 39 -3.91 37.74 -24.02
N LYS A 40 -3.32 36.65 -24.51
CA LYS A 40 -3.17 35.41 -23.72
C LYS A 40 -2.45 35.84 -22.45
N THR A 41 -3.13 35.78 -21.31
CA THR A 41 -2.53 36.11 -20.03
C THR A 41 -1.41 35.09 -19.79
N SER A 42 -0.18 35.57 -19.70
CA SER A 42 0.92 34.75 -19.20
C SER A 42 0.51 34.20 -17.82
N PRO A 43 0.84 32.95 -17.47
CA PRO A 43 0.57 32.42 -16.13
C PRO A 43 1.16 33.28 -14.99
N ASP A 44 2.09 34.18 -15.31
CA ASP A 44 2.71 35.12 -14.37
C ASP A 44 1.83 36.35 -14.06
N ASP A 45 0.82 36.64 -14.90
CA ASP A 45 -0.08 37.79 -14.78
C ASP A 45 -1.42 37.42 -14.08
N MET A 46 -1.50 36.19 -13.55
CA MET A 46 -2.66 35.68 -12.82
C MET A 46 -2.50 35.84 -11.31
N PRO A 47 -3.58 36.19 -10.57
CA PRO A 47 -3.55 36.18 -9.10
C PRO A 47 -3.04 34.83 -8.59
N ARG A 48 -2.13 34.86 -7.60
CA ARG A 48 -1.39 33.67 -7.14
C ARG A 48 -2.29 32.48 -6.79
N GLY A 49 -3.46 32.72 -6.21
CA GLY A 49 -4.45 31.69 -5.90
C GLY A 49 -5.07 31.04 -7.16
N PHE A 50 -5.31 31.83 -8.21
CA PHE A 50 -5.84 31.34 -9.48
C PHE A 50 -4.77 30.58 -10.28
N ALA A 51 -3.53 31.07 -10.31
CA ALA A 51 -2.41 30.35 -10.91
C ALA A 51 -2.19 28.97 -10.24
N LEU A 52 -2.33 28.90 -8.91
CA LEU A 52 -2.25 27.64 -8.16
C LEU A 52 -3.41 26.69 -8.51
N LEU A 53 -4.62 27.22 -8.66
CA LEU A 53 -5.79 26.44 -9.09
C LEU A 53 -5.61 25.88 -10.50
N MET A 54 -5.12 26.68 -11.45
CA MET A 54 -4.85 26.24 -12.82
C MET A 54 -3.77 25.16 -12.86
N LYS A 55 -2.66 25.32 -12.12
CA LYS A 55 -1.63 24.28 -11.97
C LYS A 55 -2.19 22.98 -11.39
N HIS A 56 -3.11 23.07 -10.43
CA HIS A 56 -3.75 21.88 -9.87
C HIS A 56 -4.71 21.18 -10.86
N GLN A 57 -5.43 21.95 -11.68
CA GLN A 57 -6.25 21.39 -12.76
C GLN A 57 -5.39 20.72 -13.84
N GLU A 58 -4.28 21.34 -14.24
CA GLU A 58 -3.30 20.78 -15.17
C GLU A 58 -2.67 19.50 -14.62
N PHE A 59 -2.31 19.49 -13.34
CA PHE A 59 -1.77 18.30 -12.69
C PHE A 59 -2.77 17.14 -12.67
N LYS A 60 -4.07 17.42 -12.45
CA LYS A 60 -5.14 16.42 -12.54
C LYS A 60 -5.30 15.87 -13.95
N LYS A 61 -5.31 16.74 -14.97
CA LYS A 61 -5.39 16.34 -16.38
C LYS A 61 -4.19 15.47 -16.79
N ARG A 62 -2.98 15.91 -16.44
CA ARG A 62 -1.73 15.18 -16.69
C ARG A 62 -1.73 13.79 -16.05
N LYS A 63 -2.21 13.65 -14.81
CA LYS A 63 -2.34 12.34 -14.14
C LYS A 63 -3.32 11.39 -14.83
N VAL A 64 -4.38 11.90 -15.45
CA VAL A 64 -5.36 11.08 -16.17
C VAL A 64 -4.76 10.62 -17.50
N GLU A 65 -4.06 11.50 -18.21
CA GLU A 65 -3.37 11.18 -19.47
C GLU A 65 -2.23 10.18 -19.25
N GLU A 66 -1.40 10.37 -18.22
CA GLU A 66 -0.33 9.45 -17.86
C GLU A 66 -0.86 8.04 -17.56
N LYS A 67 -1.98 7.93 -16.81
CA LYS A 67 -2.65 6.65 -16.56
C LYS A 67 -3.22 6.01 -17.83
N LYS A 68 -3.72 6.82 -18.77
CA LYS A 68 -4.24 6.32 -20.04
C LYS A 68 -3.11 5.79 -20.92
N GLN A 69 -1.99 6.50 -20.98
CA GLN A 69 -0.78 6.06 -21.70
C GLN A 69 -0.17 4.81 -21.06
N GLU A 70 -0.10 4.71 -19.73
CA GLU A 70 0.37 3.49 -19.04
C GLU A 70 -0.55 2.30 -19.31
N ALA A 71 -1.88 2.52 -19.36
CA ALA A 71 -2.84 1.49 -19.69
C ALA A 71 -2.73 1.02 -21.15
N GLU A 72 -2.48 1.92 -22.10
CA GLU A 72 -2.24 1.59 -23.51
C GLU A 72 -0.91 0.84 -23.70
N ALA A 73 0.17 1.25 -23.03
CA ALA A 73 1.46 0.54 -23.02
C ALA A 73 1.35 -0.87 -22.42
N ARG A 74 0.56 -1.06 -21.35
CA ARG A 74 0.29 -2.41 -20.80
C ARG A 74 -0.52 -3.27 -21.76
N LYS A 75 -1.48 -2.71 -22.49
CA LYS A 75 -2.27 -3.45 -23.50
C LYS A 75 -1.41 -3.94 -24.67
N THR A 76 -0.45 -3.14 -25.14
CA THR A 76 0.45 -3.55 -26.22
C THR A 76 1.45 -4.63 -25.77
N GLN A 77 1.92 -4.57 -24.51
CA GLN A 77 2.74 -5.64 -23.93
C GLN A 77 1.98 -6.96 -23.73
N MET A 78 0.70 -6.91 -23.35
CA MET A 78 -0.12 -8.12 -23.20
C MET A 78 -0.48 -8.79 -24.53
N LYS A 79 -0.62 -8.02 -25.63
CA LYS A 79 -0.84 -8.59 -26.97
C LYS A 79 0.38 -9.37 -27.48
N LYS A 80 1.60 -8.84 -27.30
CA LYS A 80 2.84 -9.54 -27.70
C LYS A 80 3.11 -10.82 -26.91
N LYS A 81 2.60 -10.96 -25.68
CA LYS A 81 2.72 -12.20 -24.88
C LYS A 81 1.69 -13.28 -25.23
N LYS A 82 0.56 -12.94 -25.87
CA LYS A 82 -0.48 -13.91 -26.23
C LYS A 82 -0.16 -14.72 -27.49
N GLU A 83 0.66 -14.18 -28.40
CA GLU A 83 1.01 -14.87 -29.66
C GLU A 83 2.19 -15.84 -29.53
N LYS A 84 2.95 -15.79 -28.42
CA LYS A 84 4.09 -16.70 -28.18
C LYS A 84 3.90 -17.71 -27.05
N GLY A 85 2.83 -17.61 -26.25
CA GLY A 85 2.66 -18.41 -25.03
C GLY A 85 1.73 -19.62 -25.14
N GLY A 86 1.08 -19.85 -26.29
CA GLY A 86 0.08 -20.90 -26.45
C GLY A 86 0.66 -22.27 -26.84
N THR A 87 1.69 -22.29 -27.70
CA THR A 87 2.23 -23.53 -28.29
C THR A 87 3.20 -24.25 -27.37
N GLU A 88 4.14 -23.55 -26.74
CA GLU A 88 5.18 -24.18 -25.91
C GLU A 88 4.63 -24.92 -24.69
N GLN A 89 3.53 -24.43 -24.10
CA GLN A 89 2.94 -25.03 -22.90
C GLN A 89 2.14 -26.31 -23.21
N GLU A 90 1.49 -26.38 -24.38
CA GLU A 90 0.81 -27.58 -24.85
C GLU A 90 1.80 -28.67 -25.27
N ASP A 91 2.91 -28.27 -25.92
CA ASP A 91 3.96 -29.21 -26.33
C ASP A 91 4.68 -29.81 -25.10
N LEU A 92 4.98 -29.01 -24.07
CA LEU A 92 5.53 -29.49 -22.79
C LEU A 92 4.60 -30.49 -22.08
N MET A 93 3.29 -30.25 -22.11
CA MET A 93 2.30 -31.15 -21.51
C MET A 93 2.17 -32.48 -22.27
N LYS A 94 2.24 -32.45 -23.61
CA LYS A 94 2.26 -33.67 -24.44
C LYS A 94 3.52 -34.50 -24.19
N ASP A 95 4.68 -33.85 -24.10
CA ASP A 95 5.96 -34.51 -23.84
C ASP A 95 5.99 -35.16 -22.44
N MET A 96 5.43 -34.48 -21.43
CA MET A 96 5.28 -35.07 -20.09
C MET A 96 4.34 -36.28 -20.09
N GLN A 97 3.21 -36.20 -20.80
CA GLN A 97 2.27 -37.33 -20.90
C GLN A 97 2.89 -38.53 -21.61
N ALA A 98 3.73 -38.31 -22.63
CA ALA A 98 4.46 -39.39 -23.28
C ALA A 98 5.44 -40.07 -22.31
N LYS A 99 6.16 -39.29 -21.49
CA LYS A 99 7.12 -39.80 -20.49
C LYS A 99 6.47 -40.52 -19.30
N MET A 100 5.19 -40.23 -19.02
CA MET A 100 4.40 -40.92 -17.99
C MET A 100 3.84 -42.27 -18.43
N LYS A 101 3.83 -42.60 -19.72
CA LYS A 101 3.44 -43.94 -20.19
C LYS A 101 4.66 -44.87 -20.10
N GLN A 102 4.45 -46.13 -19.71
CA GLN A 102 5.52 -47.12 -19.71
C GLN A 102 5.90 -47.47 -21.15
N ALA A 103 7.20 -47.49 -21.45
CA ALA A 103 7.66 -47.85 -22.79
C ALA A 103 7.58 -49.36 -22.99
N PRO A 104 7.28 -49.85 -24.21
CA PRO A 104 7.27 -51.28 -24.48
C PRO A 104 8.67 -51.87 -24.22
N GLY A 105 8.76 -52.92 -23.41
CA GLY A 105 10.02 -53.57 -23.02
C GLY A 105 10.74 -52.94 -21.81
N GLU A 106 10.18 -51.89 -21.21
CA GLU A 106 10.75 -51.27 -20.00
C GLU A 106 10.38 -52.03 -18.73
N SER A 107 11.36 -52.26 -17.83
CA SER A 107 11.10 -52.86 -16.52
C SER A 107 10.34 -51.90 -15.59
N PHE A 108 9.57 -52.46 -14.66
CA PHE A 108 8.79 -51.66 -13.71
C PHE A 108 9.66 -50.70 -12.87
N ASP A 109 10.84 -51.14 -12.47
CA ASP A 109 11.76 -50.33 -11.67
C ASP A 109 12.31 -49.14 -12.47
N ALA A 110 12.65 -49.34 -13.75
CA ALA A 110 13.08 -48.25 -14.63
C ALA A 110 11.96 -47.22 -14.86
N TYR A 111 10.74 -47.71 -15.12
CA TYR A 111 9.56 -46.88 -15.27
C TYR A 111 9.27 -46.07 -14.00
N SER A 112 9.32 -46.70 -12.82
CA SER A 112 9.03 -46.03 -11.55
C SER A 112 10.05 -44.95 -11.20
N ARG A 113 11.34 -45.15 -11.53
CA ARG A 113 12.38 -44.12 -11.39
C ARG A 113 12.13 -42.93 -12.31
N ARG A 114 11.87 -43.17 -13.60
CA ARG A 114 11.53 -42.11 -14.57
C ARG A 114 10.29 -41.34 -14.14
N LEU A 115 9.25 -42.04 -13.66
CA LEU A 115 8.01 -41.41 -13.20
C LEU A 115 8.25 -40.46 -12.02
N ARG A 116 9.11 -40.85 -11.06
CA ARG A 116 9.51 -39.97 -9.94
C ARG A 116 10.26 -38.74 -10.42
N GLU A 117 11.17 -38.88 -11.37
CA GLU A 117 11.95 -37.75 -11.91
C GLU A 117 11.05 -36.75 -12.66
N VAL A 118 10.15 -37.25 -13.51
CA VAL A 118 9.20 -36.43 -14.27
C VAL A 118 8.24 -35.70 -13.33
N THR A 119 7.73 -36.38 -12.30
CA THR A 119 6.86 -35.76 -11.29
C THR A 119 7.61 -34.73 -10.44
N HIS A 120 8.87 -34.98 -10.08
CA HIS A 120 9.68 -34.00 -9.36
C HIS A 120 9.96 -32.74 -10.18
N GLN A 121 10.22 -32.89 -11.48
CA GLN A 121 10.37 -31.75 -12.41
C GLN A 121 9.07 -30.98 -12.57
N ALA A 122 7.93 -31.67 -12.70
CA ALA A 122 6.61 -31.04 -12.79
C ALA A 122 6.29 -30.19 -11.55
N VAL A 123 6.60 -30.70 -10.35
CA VAL A 123 6.37 -29.98 -9.09
C VAL A 123 7.26 -28.73 -9.02
N ARG A 124 8.54 -28.81 -9.42
CA ARG A 124 9.43 -27.64 -9.47
C ARG A 124 8.94 -26.58 -10.45
N LEU A 125 8.60 -27.00 -11.68
CA LEU A 125 8.04 -26.08 -12.68
C LEU A 125 6.73 -25.44 -12.22
N ALA A 126 5.88 -26.16 -11.49
CA ALA A 126 4.65 -25.61 -10.92
C ALA A 126 4.92 -24.60 -9.79
N GLN A 127 5.99 -24.76 -9.01
CA GLN A 127 6.42 -23.81 -7.99
C GLN A 127 7.06 -22.56 -8.60
N ASP A 128 7.82 -22.73 -9.68
CA ASP A 128 8.52 -21.64 -10.37
C ASP A 128 7.64 -20.95 -11.44
N ALA A 129 6.46 -21.49 -11.73
CA ALA A 129 5.53 -20.92 -12.68
C ALA A 129 5.20 -19.46 -12.32
N PRO A 130 5.10 -18.54 -13.30
CA PRO A 130 4.84 -17.12 -13.05
C PRO A 130 3.50 -16.86 -12.33
N SER A 131 2.55 -17.80 -12.34
CA SER A 131 1.32 -17.74 -11.54
C SER A 131 1.51 -18.10 -10.06
N ALA A 132 2.58 -18.82 -9.74
CA ALA A 132 3.03 -19.18 -8.39
C ALA A 132 4.12 -18.25 -7.86
N THR A 133 4.59 -17.28 -8.66
CA THR A 133 5.37 -16.16 -8.11
C THR A 133 4.51 -15.45 -7.04
N PRO A 134 5.03 -15.26 -5.81
CA PRO A 134 4.30 -14.51 -4.81
C PRO A 134 4.07 -13.13 -5.40
N LYS A 135 2.80 -12.79 -5.68
CA LYS A 135 2.34 -11.49 -6.21
C LYS A 135 3.32 -10.42 -5.80
N GLU A 136 4.03 -9.80 -6.75
CA GLU A 136 5.06 -8.80 -6.49
C GLU A 136 4.57 -7.87 -5.38
N ILE A 137 5.10 -8.10 -4.19
CA ILE A 137 4.70 -7.37 -3.01
C ILE A 137 5.22 -5.97 -3.28
N SER A 138 4.32 -5.01 -3.51
CA SER A 138 4.66 -3.61 -3.73
C SER A 138 5.85 -3.20 -2.86
N ASP A 139 6.83 -2.49 -3.42
CA ASP A 139 8.06 -2.10 -2.73
C ASP A 139 7.82 -1.50 -1.34
N ARG A 140 6.67 -0.81 -1.18
CA ARG A 140 6.22 -0.27 0.11
C ARG A 140 5.96 -1.35 1.16
N VAL A 141 5.31 -2.45 0.77
CA VAL A 141 5.00 -3.57 1.67
C VAL A 141 6.26 -4.40 1.95
N ARG A 142 7.16 -4.56 0.97
CA ARG A 142 8.48 -5.18 1.17
C ARG A 142 9.32 -4.39 2.18
N LYS A 143 9.44 -3.07 2.00
CA LYS A 143 10.13 -2.17 2.93
C LYS A 143 9.50 -2.17 4.33
N ASN A 144 8.18 -2.22 4.43
CA ASN A 144 7.49 -2.36 5.72
C ASN A 144 7.75 -3.71 6.40
N ARG A 145 7.90 -4.79 5.63
CA ARG A 145 8.24 -6.11 6.17
C ARG A 145 9.68 -6.16 6.66
N GLU A 146 10.62 -5.60 5.89
CA GLU A 146 12.03 -5.49 6.26
C GLU A 146 12.23 -4.60 7.50
N THR A 147 11.53 -3.46 7.59
CA THR A 147 11.56 -2.60 8.79
C THR A 147 10.91 -3.25 10.01
N ARG A 148 9.88 -4.09 9.84
CA ARG A 148 9.32 -4.88 10.95
C ARG A 148 10.29 -5.97 11.42
N LYS A 149 10.93 -6.68 10.49
CA LYS A 149 11.94 -7.71 10.81
C LYS A 149 13.12 -7.12 11.58
N THR A 150 13.66 -5.99 11.12
CA THR A 150 14.77 -5.30 11.80
C THR A 150 14.38 -4.79 13.19
N LYS A 151 13.18 -4.21 13.35
CA LYS A 151 12.66 -3.81 14.67
C LYS A 151 12.47 -4.98 15.62
N LEU A 152 11.99 -6.12 15.14
CA LEU A 152 11.85 -7.32 15.96
C LEU A 152 13.23 -7.87 16.36
N GLY A 153 14.16 -7.96 15.41
CA GLY A 153 15.53 -8.38 15.69
C GLY A 153 16.25 -7.47 16.68
N ALA A 154 16.06 -6.15 16.59
CA ALA A 154 16.59 -5.21 17.57
C ALA A 154 16.02 -5.46 18.97
N LYS A 155 14.70 -5.66 19.10
CA LYS A 155 14.08 -5.98 20.40
C LYS A 155 14.59 -7.29 21.01
N PHE A 156 14.82 -8.31 20.19
CA PHE A 156 15.40 -9.57 20.66
C PHE A 156 16.84 -9.38 21.15
N LYS A 157 17.65 -8.61 20.41
CA LYS A 157 19.01 -8.27 20.84
C LYS A 157 19.01 -7.44 22.12
N ASP A 158 18.14 -6.44 22.24
CA ASP A 158 18.00 -5.65 23.46
C ASP A 158 17.60 -6.54 24.66
N GLN A 159 16.72 -7.53 24.46
CA GLN A 159 16.35 -8.50 25.50
C GLN A 159 17.49 -9.48 25.83
N GLU A 160 18.28 -9.89 24.85
CA GLU A 160 19.44 -10.75 25.04
C GLU A 160 20.56 -10.00 25.77
N GLU A 161 20.80 -8.73 25.43
CA GLU A 161 21.72 -7.84 26.12
C GLU A 161 21.23 -7.52 27.54
N GLU A 162 19.93 -7.29 27.75
CA GLU A 162 19.38 -7.04 29.09
C GLU A 162 19.41 -8.30 29.97
N SER A 163 19.18 -9.48 29.39
CA SER A 163 19.25 -10.75 30.12
C SER A 163 20.69 -11.20 30.39
N SER A 164 21.64 -10.90 29.50
CA SER A 164 23.07 -11.15 29.73
C SER A 164 23.75 -10.10 30.62
N SER A 165 23.27 -8.85 30.62
CA SER A 165 23.75 -7.77 31.51
C SER A 165 23.27 -7.95 32.96
N LYS A 166 22.15 -8.64 33.17
CA LYS A 166 21.71 -9.13 34.48
C LYS A 166 22.38 -10.47 34.79
N PHE A 167 23.71 -10.46 34.90
CA PHE A 167 24.47 -11.58 35.46
C PHE A 167 24.15 -11.69 36.95
N TYR A 168 23.04 -12.36 37.29
CA TYR A 168 22.86 -12.88 38.63
C TYR A 168 23.88 -14.01 38.81
N PRO A 169 24.65 -14.04 39.91
CA PRO A 169 25.41 -15.23 40.24
C PRO A 169 24.42 -16.40 40.25
N VAL A 170 24.69 -17.43 39.45
CA VAL A 170 23.87 -18.63 39.41
C VAL A 170 24.12 -19.35 40.73
N ASP A 171 23.31 -19.06 41.74
CA ASP A 171 23.24 -19.87 42.94
C ASP A 171 22.79 -21.26 42.49
N VAL A 172 23.68 -22.24 42.62
CA VAL A 172 23.40 -23.65 42.34
C VAL A 172 22.43 -24.14 43.41
N VAL A 173 21.13 -23.90 43.19
CA VAL A 173 20.07 -24.43 44.05
C VAL A 173 20.01 -25.93 43.84
N ARG A 174 20.41 -26.70 44.86
CA ARG A 174 20.25 -28.15 44.87
C ARG A 174 18.78 -28.49 45.13
N PHE A 175 18.26 -29.47 44.38
CA PHE A 175 16.91 -30.00 44.61
C PHE A 175 16.82 -30.55 46.03
N GLY A 176 16.06 -29.87 46.90
CA GLY A 176 15.88 -30.25 48.30
C GLY A 176 15.76 -29.10 49.29
N ASP A 177 16.30 -27.91 48.96
CA ASP A 177 16.29 -26.75 49.88
C ASP A 177 15.00 -25.89 49.80
N VAL A 178 14.00 -26.31 49.03
CA VAL A 178 12.69 -25.66 48.97
C VAL A 178 11.76 -26.34 49.97
N ALA A 179 11.99 -26.11 51.26
CA ALA A 179 11.05 -26.48 52.30
C ALA A 179 10.70 -25.27 53.17
N ASP A 180 9.40 -25.01 53.16
CA ASP A 180 8.57 -24.18 54.04
C ASP A 180 8.59 -22.64 53.99
N ALA A 181 7.38 -22.16 53.71
CA ALA A 181 6.83 -20.80 53.72
C ALA A 181 7.16 -19.89 52.51
N PRO A 182 6.14 -19.35 51.81
CA PRO A 182 6.37 -18.22 50.91
C PRO A 182 6.94 -17.06 51.74
N PRO A 183 8.02 -16.40 51.30
CA PRO A 183 8.62 -15.30 52.04
C PRO A 183 7.61 -14.15 52.16
N MET A 184 7.06 -13.97 53.36
CA MET A 184 6.25 -12.81 53.70
C MET A 184 7.16 -11.59 53.71
N LEU A 185 6.91 -10.64 52.80
CA LEU A 185 7.55 -9.32 52.75
C LEU A 185 7.21 -8.51 54.02
N SER A 186 7.95 -8.72 55.11
CA SER A 186 7.87 -7.90 56.33
C SER A 186 8.89 -6.75 56.34
N VAL A 187 9.70 -6.62 55.28
CA VAL A 187 10.72 -5.58 55.18
C VAL A 187 10.06 -4.26 54.77
N LYS A 188 9.97 -3.32 55.72
CA LYS A 188 9.72 -1.91 55.39
C LYS A 188 10.82 -1.47 54.39
N PRO A 189 10.46 -0.95 53.21
CA PRO A 189 11.45 -0.59 52.21
C PRO A 189 12.41 0.44 52.80
N LYS A 190 13.70 0.09 52.88
CA LYS A 190 14.77 1.05 53.23
C LYS A 190 14.76 2.14 52.16
N ALA A 191 14.54 3.39 52.58
CA ALA A 191 14.62 4.56 51.70
C ALA A 191 16.02 4.63 51.09
N ARG A 192 16.17 4.14 49.85
CA ARG A 192 17.37 4.36 49.04
C ARG A 192 17.32 5.80 48.55
N GLY A 193 18.38 6.58 48.79
CA GLY A 193 18.48 8.03 48.59
C GLY A 193 18.38 8.54 47.15
N ASN A 194 17.38 8.10 46.39
CA ASN A 194 17.07 8.56 45.03
C ASN A 194 15.61 9.02 44.91
N ALA A 195 15.03 9.56 46.00
CA ALA A 195 13.65 10.09 46.00
C ALA A 195 13.45 11.18 44.92
N ALA A 196 14.48 12.00 44.68
CA ALA A 196 14.45 13.04 43.64
C ALA A 196 14.39 12.45 42.21
N ILE A 197 15.07 11.34 41.95
CA ILE A 197 15.08 10.69 40.63
C ILE A 197 13.75 9.96 40.39
N LEU A 198 13.18 9.35 41.43
CA LEU A 198 11.87 8.71 41.37
C LEU A 198 10.73 9.73 41.18
N GLU A 199 10.77 10.88 41.85
CA GLU A 199 9.81 11.97 41.61
C GLU A 199 9.93 12.53 40.20
N ALA A 200 11.15 12.74 39.69
CA ALA A 200 11.37 13.22 38.33
C ALA A 200 10.85 12.21 37.29
N ALA A 201 11.08 10.91 37.51
CA ALA A 201 10.57 9.85 36.65
C ALA A 201 9.03 9.73 36.70
N LEU A 202 8.42 9.92 37.87
CA LEU A 202 6.96 9.93 38.04
C LEU A 202 6.31 11.17 37.41
N LYS A 203 6.93 12.36 37.52
CA LYS A 203 6.49 13.58 36.82
C LYS A 203 6.59 13.41 35.30
N ALA A 204 7.71 12.89 34.79
CA ALA A 204 7.89 12.64 33.36
C ALA A 204 6.88 11.61 32.80
N LYS A 205 6.49 10.60 33.59
CA LYS A 205 5.42 9.66 33.20
C LYS A 205 4.04 10.33 33.17
N ARG A 206 3.70 11.14 34.17
CA ARG A 206 2.42 11.89 34.19
C ARG A 206 2.30 12.89 33.03
N GLU A 207 3.39 13.59 32.69
CA GLU A 207 3.41 14.51 31.54
C GLU A 207 3.22 13.78 30.20
N ARG A 208 3.82 12.58 30.05
CA ARG A 208 3.60 11.73 28.86
C ARG A 208 2.17 11.23 28.78
N GLU A 209 1.56 10.81 29.89
CA GLU A 209 0.15 10.37 29.92
C GLU A 209 -0.82 11.51 29.61
N LEU A 210 -0.55 12.73 30.09
CA LEU A 210 -1.34 13.92 29.76
C LEU A 210 -1.22 14.31 28.27
N SER A 211 -0.03 14.15 27.68
CA SER A 211 0.16 14.36 26.23
C SER A 211 -0.49 13.27 25.36
N GLY A 212 -0.57 12.04 25.87
CA GLY A 212 -1.25 10.91 25.22
C GLY A 212 -2.76 11.08 25.17
N LYS A 213 -3.38 11.55 26.27
CA LYS A 213 -4.82 11.82 26.35
C LYS A 213 -5.28 12.90 25.36
N ALA A 214 -4.47 13.94 25.14
CA ALA A 214 -4.76 14.97 24.12
C ALA A 214 -4.69 14.43 22.68
N ALA A 215 -3.80 13.46 22.41
CA ALA A 215 -3.73 12.79 21.11
C ALA A 215 -4.90 11.82 20.89
N GLU A 216 -5.35 11.15 21.95
CA GLU A 216 -6.48 10.21 21.92
C GLU A 216 -7.82 10.96 21.74
N GLU A 217 -8.03 12.06 22.46
CA GLU A 217 -9.20 12.94 22.28
C GLU A 217 -9.26 13.53 20.86
N ARG A 218 -8.11 13.91 20.30
CA ARG A 218 -8.02 14.39 18.91
C ARG A 218 -8.35 13.29 17.89
N GLN A 219 -7.94 12.05 18.14
CA GLN A 219 -8.32 10.91 17.29
C GLN A 219 -9.81 10.56 17.42
N GLU A 220 -10.38 10.66 18.61
CA GLU A 220 -11.80 10.39 18.84
C GLU A 220 -12.70 11.44 18.18
N ARG A 221 -12.33 12.73 18.26
CA ARG A 221 -13.02 13.80 17.52
C ARG A 221 -12.95 13.60 16.00
N LEU A 222 -11.81 13.14 15.47
CA LEU A 222 -11.67 12.81 14.05
C LEU A 222 -12.49 11.57 13.64
N ARG A 223 -12.67 10.58 14.53
CA ARG A 223 -13.55 9.44 14.28
C ARG A 223 -15.02 9.86 14.27
N LYS A 224 -15.47 10.61 15.28
CA LYS A 224 -16.84 11.15 15.36
C LYS A 224 -17.16 12.10 14.20
N ALA A 225 -16.20 12.90 13.73
CA ALA A 225 -16.38 13.75 12.55
C ALA A 225 -16.52 12.96 11.24
N LYS A 226 -15.75 11.87 11.08
CA LYS A 226 -15.87 10.96 9.92
C LYS A 226 -17.13 10.10 9.96
N GLU A 227 -17.64 9.81 11.16
CA GLU A 227 -18.88 9.08 11.37
C GLU A 227 -20.10 9.96 11.03
N LYS A 228 -20.12 11.23 11.44
CA LYS A 228 -21.16 12.20 11.07
C LYS A 228 -21.21 12.53 9.56
N GLN A 229 -20.09 12.42 8.85
CA GLN A 229 -20.08 12.55 7.37
C GLN A 229 -20.57 11.28 6.64
N LYS A 230 -20.71 10.14 7.32
CA LYS A 230 -21.24 8.90 6.75
C LYS A 230 -22.73 8.70 6.99
N THR A 231 -23.36 9.48 7.87
CA THR A 231 -24.77 9.30 8.26
C THR A 231 -25.77 9.99 7.33
N GLU A 232 -25.34 10.65 6.25
CA GLU A 232 -26.22 11.09 5.15
C GLU A 232 -26.40 10.03 4.06
N THR A 233 -26.23 8.74 4.40
CA THR A 233 -26.65 7.64 3.51
C THR A 233 -28.10 7.31 3.81
N THR A 234 -28.96 7.35 2.80
CA THR A 234 -30.38 6.97 2.94
C THR A 234 -30.50 5.53 3.46
N ALA A 235 -31.66 5.15 4.04
CA ALA A 235 -31.86 3.79 4.56
C ALA A 235 -31.58 2.69 3.49
N LEU A 236 -31.85 3.00 2.23
CA LEU A 236 -31.54 2.14 1.08
C LEU A 236 -30.03 1.97 0.86
N ASP A 237 -29.24 3.03 1.04
CA ASP A 237 -27.79 2.98 0.90
C ASP A 237 -27.14 2.11 1.99
N GLN A 238 -27.68 2.16 3.21
CA GLN A 238 -27.24 1.32 4.32
C GLN A 238 -27.53 -0.17 4.05
N GLU A 239 -28.72 -0.49 3.55
CA GLU A 239 -29.08 -1.85 3.18
C GLU A 239 -28.18 -2.39 2.06
N LEU A 240 -27.87 -1.56 1.06
CA LEU A 240 -27.02 -1.92 -0.06
C LEU A 240 -25.57 -2.18 0.39
N ASP A 241 -25.08 -1.40 1.35
CA ASP A 241 -23.76 -1.60 1.95
C ASP A 241 -23.70 -2.82 2.87
N ASP A 242 -24.77 -3.13 3.60
CA ASP A 242 -24.90 -4.36 4.38
C ASP A 242 -24.94 -5.60 3.49
N MET A 243 -25.69 -5.54 2.38
CA MET A 243 -25.70 -6.57 1.34
C MET A 243 -24.30 -6.79 0.75
N LYS A 244 -23.58 -5.71 0.41
CA LYS A 244 -22.19 -5.80 -0.06
C LYS A 244 -21.26 -6.38 1.00
N ARG A 245 -21.43 -6.03 2.28
CA ARG A 245 -20.64 -6.56 3.40
C ARG A 245 -20.85 -8.06 3.56
N ARG A 246 -22.10 -8.52 3.66
CA ARG A 246 -22.46 -9.95 3.75
C ARG A 246 -21.92 -10.74 2.56
N ASN A 247 -22.01 -10.19 1.35
CA ASN A 247 -21.46 -10.84 0.16
C ASN A 247 -19.93 -10.93 0.17
N ARG A 248 -19.23 -9.91 0.69
CA ARG A 248 -17.76 -9.97 0.89
C ARG A 248 -17.38 -11.00 1.93
N GLU A 249 -18.12 -11.12 3.03
CA GLU A 249 -17.87 -12.12 4.07
C GLU A 249 -18.07 -13.54 3.55
N ARG A 250 -19.20 -13.80 2.85
CA ARG A 250 -19.43 -15.07 2.14
C ARG A 250 -18.33 -15.37 1.13
N ALA A 251 -17.86 -14.36 0.41
CA ALA A 251 -16.77 -14.54 -0.54
C ALA A 251 -15.44 -14.83 0.15
N ARG A 252 -15.16 -14.27 1.34
CA ARG A 252 -13.90 -14.52 2.06
C ARG A 252 -13.74 -15.99 2.45
N GLY A 253 -14.83 -16.64 2.88
CA GLY A 253 -14.84 -18.05 3.27
C GLY A 253 -14.75 -19.07 2.12
N LEU A 254 -14.88 -18.64 0.87
CA LEU A 254 -14.76 -19.56 -0.28
C LEU A 254 -13.30 -19.93 -0.57
N SER A 255 -13.07 -21.20 -0.90
CA SER A 255 -11.79 -21.68 -1.41
C SER A 255 -11.42 -20.99 -2.74
N GLY A 256 -10.12 -20.97 -3.07
CA GLY A 256 -9.65 -20.34 -4.32
C GLY A 256 -10.30 -20.92 -5.57
N ALA A 257 -10.51 -22.23 -5.61
CA ALA A 257 -11.20 -22.92 -6.70
C ALA A 257 -12.67 -22.51 -6.81
N ALA A 258 -13.39 -22.41 -5.68
CA ALA A 258 -14.78 -21.99 -5.66
C ALA A 258 -14.97 -20.52 -6.10
N LYS A 259 -14.01 -19.64 -5.76
CA LYS A 259 -13.98 -18.25 -6.26
C LYS A 259 -13.81 -18.21 -7.78
N ALA A 260 -12.86 -18.97 -8.30
CA ALA A 260 -12.60 -19.05 -9.74
C ALA A 260 -13.79 -19.62 -10.53
N ALA A 261 -14.49 -20.63 -9.99
CA ALA A 261 -15.71 -21.17 -10.59
C ALA A 261 -16.82 -20.11 -10.68
N ARG A 262 -17.05 -19.36 -9.59
CA ARG A 262 -18.02 -18.25 -9.56
C ARG A 262 -17.70 -17.13 -10.55
N GLU A 263 -16.42 -16.79 -10.70
CA GLU A 263 -15.98 -15.80 -11.69
C GLU A 263 -16.22 -16.29 -13.13
N LYS A 264 -15.92 -17.56 -13.43
CA LYS A 264 -16.23 -18.17 -14.74
C LYS A 264 -17.73 -18.17 -15.05
N GLU A 265 -18.58 -18.48 -14.08
CA GLU A 265 -20.03 -18.41 -14.24
C GLU A 265 -20.50 -16.98 -14.50
N ARG A 266 -19.97 -16.01 -13.75
CA ARG A 266 -20.28 -14.60 -13.95
C ARG A 266 -19.89 -14.13 -15.35
N ASP A 267 -18.70 -14.50 -15.83
CA ASP A 267 -18.24 -14.16 -17.17
C ASP A 267 -19.09 -14.80 -18.26
N ARG A 268 -19.51 -16.06 -18.07
CA ARG A 268 -20.44 -16.77 -18.97
C ARG A 268 -21.80 -16.09 -19.06
N ILE A 269 -22.34 -15.63 -17.92
CA ILE A 269 -23.63 -14.92 -17.88
C ILE A 269 -23.48 -13.55 -18.56
N ILE A 270 -22.42 -12.81 -18.26
CA ILE A 270 -22.17 -11.50 -18.88
C ILE A 270 -21.97 -11.64 -20.39
N SER A 271 -21.24 -12.66 -20.85
CA SER A 271 -21.06 -12.90 -22.28
C SER A 271 -22.36 -13.26 -22.97
N GLY A 272 -23.20 -14.09 -22.34
CA GLY A 272 -24.54 -14.42 -22.84
C GLY A 272 -25.45 -13.19 -22.93
N TYR A 273 -25.44 -12.35 -21.90
CA TYR A 273 -26.24 -11.11 -21.92
C TYR A 273 -25.75 -10.14 -23.00
N ARG A 274 -24.43 -10.00 -23.16
CA ARG A 274 -23.83 -9.15 -24.22
C ARG A 274 -24.16 -9.66 -25.61
N SER A 275 -24.12 -10.98 -25.85
CA SER A 275 -24.44 -11.55 -27.16
C SER A 275 -25.92 -11.37 -27.50
N ILE A 276 -26.83 -11.58 -26.53
CA ILE A 276 -28.26 -11.33 -26.72
C ILE A 276 -28.52 -9.84 -27.01
N ARG A 277 -27.87 -8.94 -26.26
CA ARG A 277 -28.02 -7.50 -26.48
C ARG A 277 -27.48 -7.08 -27.85
N ALA A 278 -26.34 -7.62 -28.27
CA ALA A 278 -25.76 -7.34 -29.58
C ALA A 278 -26.66 -7.85 -30.72
N LYS A 279 -27.25 -9.05 -30.58
CA LYS A 279 -28.24 -9.56 -31.52
C LYS A 279 -29.46 -8.64 -31.62
N LYS A 280 -30.04 -8.25 -30.48
CA LYS A 280 -31.15 -7.29 -30.45
C LYS A 280 -30.81 -5.96 -31.12
N GLN A 281 -29.58 -5.46 -30.95
CA GLN A 281 -29.14 -4.23 -31.62
C GLN A 281 -28.99 -4.42 -33.13
N ALA A 282 -28.42 -5.54 -33.57
CA ALA A 282 -28.31 -5.87 -35.00
C ALA A 282 -29.68 -6.05 -35.65
N ASP A 283 -30.63 -6.71 -34.97
CA ASP A 283 -32.00 -6.89 -35.45
C ASP A 283 -32.75 -5.55 -35.56
N MET A 284 -32.51 -4.64 -34.62
CA MET A 284 -33.06 -3.27 -34.65
C MET A 284 -32.43 -2.41 -35.75
N GLU A 285 -31.13 -2.60 -36.05
CA GLU A 285 -30.44 -1.89 -37.13
C GLU A 285 -30.83 -2.43 -38.51
N ALA A 286 -31.04 -3.74 -38.65
CA ALA A 286 -31.51 -4.38 -39.88
C ALA A 286 -32.97 -4.02 -40.23
N ASN A 287 -33.80 -3.74 -39.21
CA ASN A 287 -35.19 -3.31 -39.39
C ASN A 287 -35.37 -1.79 -39.46
N LYS A 288 -34.30 -0.99 -39.51
CA LYS A 288 -34.44 0.43 -39.81
C LYS A 288 -34.87 0.58 -41.28
N PRO A 289 -36.01 1.20 -41.58
CA PRO A 289 -36.37 1.49 -42.96
C PRO A 289 -35.28 2.37 -43.56
N ASN A 290 -34.85 2.06 -44.78
CA ASN A 290 -34.02 2.94 -45.58
C ASN A 290 -34.81 4.23 -45.81
N GLU A 291 -34.61 5.22 -44.96
CA GLU A 291 -35.04 6.60 -45.21
C GLU A 291 -34.09 7.17 -46.28
N SER A 292 -34.45 6.92 -47.53
CA SER A 292 -33.99 7.65 -48.72
C SER A 292 -34.87 8.86 -48.97
#